data_AF-A0A7K2PAW8-F1
#
_entry.id   AF-A0A7K2PAW8-F1
#
_cell.length_a   1.000
_cell.length_b   1.000
_cell.length_c   1.000
_cell.angle_alpha   90.00
_cell.angle_beta   90.00
_cell.angle_gamma   90.00
#
_symmetry.space_group_name_H-M   'P 1'
#
loop_
_entity.id
_entity.type
_entity.pdbx_description
1 polymer ?
#
loop_
_entity_poly.entity_id
_entity_poly.type
_entity_poly.pdbx_seq_one_letter_code
_entity_poly.pdbx_strand_id
1 'polypeptide(L)'
;MRPNARRTTLADIAQAAGVSVATVSKVVNGRGDVAPQTRTRVQELLHHHDYLAPVFRHTEAVESPTIEVQFKGGLKPYVAETLEGIIDSASELGASVVISKASSAPHWARDLVSAGRRAVIAVTSVYTTAHL
;
A
#
# COMPACT_ATOMS: atom_id res chain seq x y z
N MET A 1 26.24 -19.55 -15.81
CA MET A 1 25.92 -18.75 -14.61
C MET A 1 26.00 -17.27 -15.02
N ARG A 2 24.88 -16.57 -15.20
CA ARG A 2 24.89 -15.13 -15.55
C ARG A 2 25.25 -14.33 -14.29
N PRO A 3 26.09 -13.29 -14.36
CA PRO A 3 26.45 -12.50 -13.19
C PRO A 3 25.17 -11.91 -12.59
N ASN A 4 25.03 -11.99 -11.27
CA ASN A 4 23.94 -11.38 -10.53
C ASN A 4 24.04 -9.87 -10.72
N ALA A 5 23.27 -9.30 -11.66
CA ALA A 5 23.22 -7.87 -11.89
C ALA A 5 22.79 -7.21 -10.58
N ARG A 6 23.75 -6.54 -9.92
CA ARG A 6 23.52 -5.91 -8.61
C ARG A 6 22.41 -4.87 -8.79
N ARG A 7 21.23 -5.15 -8.22
CA ARG A 7 20.12 -4.20 -8.19
C ARG A 7 20.60 -2.92 -7.51
N THR A 8 20.34 -1.77 -8.15
CA THR A 8 20.58 -0.45 -7.57
C THR A 8 19.85 -0.35 -6.23
N THR A 9 20.54 0.07 -5.19
CA THR A 9 19.99 0.26 -3.85
C THR A 9 19.74 1.74 -3.56
N LEU A 10 18.95 2.05 -2.53
CA LEU A 10 18.79 3.42 -2.05
C LEU A 10 20.11 4.04 -1.57
N ALA A 11 21.07 3.22 -1.15
CA ALA A 11 22.40 3.70 -0.76
C ALA A 11 23.20 4.21 -1.98
N ASP A 12 23.10 3.53 -3.12
CA ASP A 12 23.75 3.96 -4.36
C ASP A 12 23.19 5.31 -4.82
N ILE A 13 21.86 5.47 -4.75
CA ILE A 13 21.19 6.73 -5.07
C ILE A 13 21.58 7.84 -4.09
N ALA A 14 21.64 7.54 -2.79
CA ALA A 14 22.03 8.51 -1.76
C ALA A 14 23.44 9.04 -2.00
N GLN A 15 24.38 8.14 -2.33
CA GLN A 15 25.75 8.50 -2.66
C GLN A 15 25.81 9.38 -3.92
N ALA A 16 25.10 9.02 -5.00
CA ALA A 16 25.07 9.81 -6.23
C ALA A 16 24.40 11.19 -6.05
N ALA A 17 23.38 11.26 -5.20
CA ALA A 17 22.67 12.49 -4.87
C ALA A 17 23.43 13.38 -3.87
N GLY A 18 24.43 12.85 -3.16
CA GLY A 18 25.16 13.56 -2.10
C GLY A 18 24.30 13.81 -0.86
N VAL A 19 23.37 12.91 -0.55
CA VAL A 19 22.45 13.02 0.60
C VAL A 19 22.43 11.73 1.41
N SER A 20 21.76 11.76 2.57
CA SER A 20 21.59 10.55 3.38
C SER A 20 20.60 9.57 2.75
N VAL A 21 20.73 8.28 3.07
CA VAL A 21 19.73 7.25 2.71
C VAL A 21 18.35 7.61 3.26
N ALA A 22 18.28 8.23 4.44
CA ALA A 22 17.04 8.73 5.01
C ALA A 22 16.39 9.82 4.16
N THR A 23 17.19 10.72 3.56
CA THR A 23 16.71 11.74 2.62
C THR A 23 16.15 11.12 1.35
N VAL A 24 16.85 10.14 0.77
CA VAL A 24 16.33 9.40 -0.39
C VAL A 24 15.05 8.64 -0.04
N SER A 25 15.00 8.00 1.14
CA SER A 25 13.80 7.34 1.65
C SER A 25 12.62 8.31 1.79
N LYS A 26 12.85 9.53 2.30
CA LYS A 26 11.82 10.57 2.36
C LYS A 26 11.29 10.96 0.98
N VAL A 27 12.18 11.10 -0.01
CA VAL A 27 11.80 11.40 -1.41
C VAL A 27 10.99 10.25 -2.02
N VAL A 28 11.45 9.01 -1.88
CA VAL A 28 10.74 7.82 -2.37
C VAL A 28 9.37 7.67 -1.71
N ASN A 29 9.26 8.02 -0.41
CA ASN A 29 8.02 7.97 0.35
C ASN A 29 7.19 9.27 0.31
N GLY A 30 7.55 10.24 -0.55
CA GLY A 30 6.76 11.46 -0.75
C GLY A 30 6.78 12.50 0.37
N ARG A 31 7.56 12.34 1.45
CA ARG A 31 7.50 13.21 2.65
C ARG A 31 8.00 14.64 2.38
N GLY A 32 7.27 15.66 2.86
CA GLY A 32 7.49 17.09 2.54
C GLY A 32 8.73 17.75 3.16
N ASP A 33 9.48 17.05 4.01
CA ASP A 33 10.64 17.56 4.74
C ASP A 33 11.96 17.47 3.94
N VAL A 34 11.88 17.61 2.61
CA VAL A 34 13.02 17.61 1.68
C VAL A 34 12.90 18.79 0.73
N ALA A 35 13.97 19.58 0.63
CA ALA A 35 14.02 20.73 -0.26
C ALA A 35 13.66 20.34 -1.73
N PRO A 36 12.88 21.16 -2.46
CA PRO A 36 12.43 20.85 -3.81
C PRO A 36 13.58 20.47 -4.76
N GLN A 37 14.68 21.22 -4.71
CA GLN A 37 15.86 20.99 -5.54
C GLN A 37 16.52 19.61 -5.27
N THR A 38 16.59 19.21 -4.00
CA THR A 38 17.11 17.89 -3.61
C THR A 38 16.17 16.78 -4.06
N ARG A 39 14.85 17.00 -3.97
CA ARG A 39 13.84 16.05 -4.43
C ARG A 39 13.98 15.79 -5.93
N THR A 40 14.05 16.85 -6.74
CA THR A 40 14.24 16.73 -8.20
C THR A 40 15.47 15.91 -8.54
N ARG A 41 16.62 16.24 -7.94
CA ARG A 41 17.88 15.52 -8.17
C ARG A 41 17.79 14.03 -7.81
N VAL A 42 17.15 13.70 -6.69
CA VAL A 42 16.97 12.30 -6.28
C VAL A 42 16.02 11.56 -7.24
N GLN A 43 14.94 12.20 -7.68
CA GLN A 43 13.99 11.61 -8.64
C GLN A 43 14.64 11.32 -10.00
N GLU A 44 15.48 12.23 -10.50
CA GLU A 44 16.25 12.01 -11.74
C GLU A 44 17.18 10.80 -11.64
N LEU A 45 17.89 10.66 -10.51
CA LEU A 45 18.78 9.51 -10.27
C LEU A 45 18.00 8.20 -10.15
N LEU A 46 16.86 8.20 -9.45
CA LEU A 46 15.99 7.02 -9.36
C LEU A 46 15.52 6.57 -10.75
N HIS A 47 15.17 7.52 -11.62
CA HIS A 47 14.77 7.25 -13.00
C HIS A 47 15.94 6.73 -13.85
N HIS A 48 17.11 7.37 -13.77
CA HIS A 48 18.30 6.99 -14.53
C HIS A 48 18.82 5.59 -14.21
N HIS A 49 18.64 5.15 -12.96
CA HIS A 49 19.12 3.86 -12.49
C HIS A 49 18.08 2.72 -12.56
N ASP A 50 16.96 2.93 -13.28
CA ASP A 50 15.82 2.01 -13.35
C ASP A 50 15.40 1.49 -11.97
N TYR A 51 15.47 2.36 -10.96
CA TYR A 51 15.12 1.98 -9.60
C TYR A 51 13.60 1.79 -9.51
N LEU A 52 13.18 0.53 -9.63
CA LEU A 52 11.82 0.10 -9.31
C LEU A 52 11.66 0.15 -7.80
N ALA A 53 11.27 1.31 -7.27
CA ALA A 53 10.76 1.38 -5.92
C ALA A 53 9.60 0.39 -5.78
N PRO A 54 9.49 -0.37 -4.67
CA PRO A 54 8.22 -1.02 -4.33
C PRO A 54 7.18 0.08 -4.38
N VAL A 55 6.17 -0.08 -5.25
CA VAL A 55 5.19 0.95 -5.59
C VAL A 55 4.45 1.39 -4.32
N PHE A 56 4.99 2.36 -3.61
CA PHE A 56 4.28 3.16 -2.64
C PHE A 56 4.15 4.53 -3.27
N ARG A 57 3.12 4.61 -4.12
CA ARG A 57 2.68 5.82 -4.82
C ARG A 57 2.14 6.80 -3.78
N HIS A 58 3.03 7.58 -3.18
CA HIS A 58 2.67 8.83 -2.52
C HIS A 58 3.29 9.99 -3.30
N THR A 59 2.91 10.13 -4.57
CA THR A 59 2.69 11.47 -5.13
C THR A 59 1.64 12.15 -4.24
N GLU A 60 1.60 13.48 -4.17
CA GLU A 60 0.57 14.28 -3.47
C GLU A 60 -0.84 14.04 -4.06
N ALA A 61 -1.31 12.81 -4.02
CA ALA A 61 -2.69 12.45 -4.16
C ALA A 61 -3.33 12.82 -2.83
N VAL A 62 -4.45 13.53 -2.91
CA VAL A 62 -5.53 13.40 -1.92
C VAL A 62 -5.49 11.96 -1.41
N GLU A 63 -5.14 11.73 -0.14
CA GLU A 63 -5.06 10.36 0.39
C GLU A 63 -6.44 9.73 0.20
N SER A 64 -6.57 8.94 -0.88
CA SER A 64 -7.79 8.19 -1.15
C SER A 64 -7.99 7.29 0.05
N PRO A 65 -9.10 7.46 0.80
CA PRO A 65 -9.31 6.71 2.02
C PRO A 65 -9.23 5.23 1.69
N THR A 66 -8.42 4.48 2.43
CA THR A 66 -8.29 3.05 2.19
C THR A 66 -9.18 2.27 3.16
N ILE A 67 -10.00 1.39 2.62
CA ILE A 67 -10.92 0.52 3.35
C ILE A 67 -10.34 -0.90 3.34
N GLU A 68 -10.33 -1.54 4.50
CA GLU A 68 -9.92 -2.93 4.64
C GLU A 68 -11.16 -3.85 4.58
N VAL A 69 -11.11 -4.90 3.78
CA VAL A 69 -12.15 -5.93 3.69
C VAL A 69 -11.59 -7.23 4.21
N GLN A 70 -12.15 -7.73 5.31
CA GLN A 70 -11.70 -8.94 5.97
C GLN A 70 -12.68 -10.09 5.77
N PHE A 71 -12.16 -11.24 5.35
CA PHE A 71 -12.94 -12.46 5.24
C PHE A 71 -12.64 -13.42 6.39
N LYS A 72 -13.70 -13.97 7.01
CA LYS A 72 -13.60 -15.12 7.91
C LYS A 72 -13.91 -16.41 7.15
N GLY A 73 -12.93 -17.31 7.06
CA GLY A 73 -13.08 -18.61 6.39
C GLY A 73 -12.46 -18.65 4.99
N GLY A 74 -12.86 -19.63 4.18
CA GLY A 74 -12.41 -19.77 2.78
C GLY A 74 -13.18 -18.89 1.80
N LEU A 75 -12.70 -18.82 0.54
CA LEU A 75 -13.40 -18.15 -0.55
C LEU A 75 -14.67 -18.93 -0.89
N LYS A 76 -15.82 -18.34 -0.59
CA LYS A 76 -17.15 -18.91 -0.89
C LYS A 76 -17.72 -18.26 -2.15
N PRO A 77 -18.69 -18.91 -2.84
CA PRO A 77 -19.24 -18.38 -4.09
C PRO A 77 -19.76 -16.93 -4.00
N TYR A 78 -20.37 -16.55 -2.88
CA TYR A 78 -20.88 -15.17 -2.68
C TYR A 78 -19.78 -14.10 -2.53
N VAL A 79 -18.53 -14.50 -2.30
CA VAL A 79 -17.42 -13.56 -2.05
C VAL A 79 -17.14 -12.71 -3.29
N ALA A 80 -17.25 -13.28 -4.48
CA ALA A 80 -17.02 -12.55 -5.73
C ALA A 80 -18.03 -11.40 -5.90
N GLU A 81 -19.32 -11.70 -5.78
CA GLU A 81 -20.40 -10.71 -5.89
C GLU A 81 -20.32 -9.63 -4.79
N THR A 82 -19.97 -10.04 -3.57
CA THR A 82 -19.75 -9.09 -2.46
C THR A 82 -18.56 -8.16 -2.75
N LEU A 83 -17.45 -8.71 -3.27
CA LEU A 83 -16.27 -7.93 -3.61
C LEU A 83 -16.53 -6.95 -4.76
N GLU A 84 -17.26 -7.38 -5.78
CA GLU A 84 -17.67 -6.53 -6.90
C GLU A 84 -18.42 -5.29 -6.41
N GLY A 85 -19.48 -5.48 -5.61
CA GLY A 85 -20.23 -4.35 -5.05
C GLY A 85 -19.40 -3.43 -4.13
N ILE A 86 -18.44 -3.99 -3.38
CA ILE A 86 -17.53 -3.19 -2.55
C ILE A 86 -16.58 -2.36 -3.42
N ILE A 87 -16.02 -2.95 -4.48
CA ILE A 87 -15.07 -2.29 -5.38
C ILE A 87 -15.77 -1.16 -6.14
N ASP A 88 -16.97 -1.41 -6.66
CA ASP A 88 -17.76 -0.40 -7.38
C ASP A 88 -18.07 0.80 -6.48
N SER A 89 -18.58 0.54 -5.27
CA SER A 89 -18.89 1.59 -4.30
C SER A 89 -17.64 2.37 -3.86
N ALA A 90 -16.52 1.69 -3.65
CA ALA A 90 -15.27 2.33 -3.27
C ALA A 90 -14.74 3.21 -4.41
N SER A 91 -14.84 2.75 -5.66
CA SER A 91 -14.45 3.51 -6.84
C SER A 91 -15.26 4.79 -6.99
N GLU A 92 -16.58 4.73 -6.80
CA GLU A 92 -17.46 5.92 -6.81
C GLU A 92 -17.07 6.96 -5.74
N LEU A 93 -16.58 6.50 -4.58
CA LEU A 93 -16.16 7.35 -3.47
C LEU A 93 -14.68 7.77 -3.53
N GLY A 94 -13.95 7.37 -4.57
CA GLY A 94 -12.50 7.63 -4.69
C GLY A 94 -11.67 6.95 -3.60
N ALA A 95 -12.17 5.84 -3.05
CA ALA A 95 -11.54 5.04 -2.01
C ALA A 95 -10.78 3.85 -2.60
N SER A 96 -9.74 3.40 -1.90
CA SER A 96 -9.01 2.17 -2.24
C SER A 96 -9.47 1.01 -1.35
N VAL A 97 -9.44 -0.21 -1.89
CA VAL A 97 -9.82 -1.42 -1.16
C VAL A 97 -8.62 -2.34 -0.98
N VAL A 98 -8.39 -2.83 0.24
CA VAL A 98 -7.40 -3.87 0.54
C VAL A 98 -8.12 -5.07 1.15
N ILE A 99 -7.79 -6.26 0.67
CA ILE A 99 -8.42 -7.52 1.07
C ILE A 99 -7.45 -8.32 1.93
N SER A 100 -7.92 -8.80 3.08
CA SER A 100 -7.15 -9.70 3.94
C SER A 100 -8.00 -10.76 4.62
N LYS A 101 -7.31 -11.72 5.25
CA LYS A 101 -7.95 -12.68 6.14
C LYS A 101 -8.16 -12.02 7.50
N ALA A 102 -9.33 -12.24 8.10
CA ALA A 102 -9.59 -11.77 9.45
C ALA A 102 -8.52 -12.28 10.43
N SER A 103 -7.89 -11.36 11.14
CA SER A 103 -6.89 -11.67 12.16
C SER A 103 -7.56 -11.93 13.51
N SER A 104 -7.04 -12.89 14.27
CA SER A 104 -7.38 -13.10 15.67
C SER A 104 -6.38 -12.43 16.62
N ALA A 105 -5.41 -11.67 16.10
CA ALA A 105 -4.38 -11.02 16.90
C ALA A 105 -4.99 -9.96 17.84
N PRO A 106 -4.60 -9.85 19.12
CA PRO A 106 -5.22 -8.91 20.06
C PRO A 106 -5.14 -7.43 19.66
N HIS A 107 -4.18 -7.08 18.79
CA HIS A 107 -3.92 -5.71 18.35
C HIS A 107 -4.34 -5.44 16.90
N TRP A 108 -5.08 -6.34 16.26
CA TRP A 108 -5.44 -6.24 14.83
C TRP A 108 -6.03 -4.86 14.45
N ALA A 109 -6.89 -4.29 15.28
CA ALA A 109 -7.50 -2.99 15.01
C ALA A 109 -6.47 -1.84 15.03
N ARG A 110 -5.50 -1.90 15.94
CA ARG A 110 -4.41 -0.90 16.02
C ARG A 110 -3.48 -0.99 14.82
N ASP A 111 -3.22 -2.20 14.33
CA ASP A 111 -2.39 -2.39 13.13
C ASP A 111 -3.04 -1.75 11.90
N LEU A 112 -4.36 -1.88 11.76
CA LEU A 112 -5.11 -1.27 10.65
C LEU A 112 -5.09 0.26 10.72
N VAL A 113 -5.29 0.83 11.90
CA VAL A 113 -5.21 2.28 12.11
C VAL A 113 -3.80 2.78 11.79
N SER A 114 -2.77 2.06 12.26
CA SER A 114 -1.36 2.39 11.98
C SER A 114 -1.01 2.28 10.50
N ALA A 115 -1.70 1.40 9.77
CA ALA A 115 -1.60 1.24 8.32
C ALA A 115 -2.45 2.27 7.53
N GLY A 116 -3.05 3.26 8.19
CA GLY A 116 -3.83 4.32 7.54
C GLY A 116 -5.21 3.88 7.05
N ARG A 117 -5.74 2.75 7.54
CA ARG A 117 -7.09 2.31 7.16
C ARG A 117 -8.15 3.19 7.81
N ARG A 118 -9.09 3.65 6.99
CA ARG A 118 -10.21 4.50 7.43
C ARG A 118 -11.39 3.71 7.99
N ALA A 119 -11.57 2.48 7.51
CA ALA A 119 -12.66 1.60 7.93
C ALA A 119 -12.30 0.12 7.71
N VAL A 120 -13.06 -0.76 8.37
CA VAL A 120 -13.05 -2.21 8.14
C VAL A 120 -14.45 -2.69 7.75
N ILE A 121 -14.53 -3.53 6.73
CA ILE A 121 -15.71 -4.32 6.38
C ILE A 121 -15.39 -5.78 6.71
N ALA A 122 -16.07 -6.33 7.72
CA ALA A 122 -15.90 -7.74 8.08
C ALA A 122 -16.96 -8.60 7.39
N VAL A 123 -16.55 -9.36 6.38
CA VAL A 123 -17.42 -10.31 5.69
C VAL A 123 -17.40 -11.63 6.46
N THR A 124 -18.53 -11.93 7.11
CA THR A 124 -18.70 -13.14 7.91
C THR A 124 -19.84 -13.98 7.35
N SER A 125 -19.61 -15.27 7.10
CA SER A 125 -20.73 -16.21 6.94
C SER A 125 -21.14 -16.76 8.29
N VAL A 126 -22.29 -16.33 8.81
CA VAL A 126 -23.04 -17.14 9.75
C VAL A 126 -24.11 -17.83 8.91
N TYR A 127 -24.02 -19.15 8.74
CA TYR A 127 -25.22 -19.89 8.36
C TYR A 127 -26.10 -19.90 9.61
N THR A 128 -27.07 -18.99 9.69
CA THR A 128 -28.22 -19.24 10.55
C THR A 128 -29.00 -20.39 9.93
N THR A 129 -29.37 -21.37 10.74
CA THR A 129 -30.19 -22.53 10.36
C THR A 129 -31.57 -22.16 9.77
N ALA A 130 -31.91 -20.87 9.69
CA ALA A 130 -33.10 -20.35 9.05
C ALA A 130 -33.06 -20.35 7.50
N HIS A 131 -31.93 -20.71 6.88
CA HIS A 131 -31.77 -20.76 5.41
C HIS A 131 -31.44 -22.15 4.85
N LEU A 132 -31.74 -23.22 5.61
CA LEU A 132 -31.83 -24.61 5.13
C LEU A 132 -33.28 -25.08 5.26
#